data_AF-A0AAT9H7S4-F1
#
_entry.id   AF-A0AAT9H7S4-F1
#
_cell.length_a   1.000
_cell.length_b   1.000
_cell.length_c   1.000
_cell.angle_alpha   90.00
_cell.angle_beta   90.00
_cell.angle_gamma   90.00
#
_symmetry.space_group_name_H-M   'P 1'
#
loop_
_entity.id
_entity.type
_entity.pdbx_description
1 polymer ?
#
loop_
_entity_poly.entity_id
_entity_poly.type
_entity_poly.pdbx_seq_one_letter_code
_entity_poly.pdbx_strand_id
1 'polypeptide(L)'
;MKDVKFIEIKNRIQKKCLEIWGIENINMADPLVMMLLDVFVHELYYLYHEGIESDNKIIERIAQEIVPSQWNLPMPAHALASTAATNGIVVLDSDAEFIIKSTFATNVDYDIHFTPFTNESIIEGEVGFQLYDSLLIDSFKNVNRLPVHCKISDHRMWIGLDVSRENLEKLNSLKFTFVTENSSLDAFLQFVTVRDTHGNLIDFENEIFAEVQDNKHYVEAIKSYYKNFIYKLKLNPEKLVYESLLDKFDIEKEALKSAKKNTELIWLEFVFPEIFTKQELDKIQIKINTFPIVNRKMNNRVHNAQVEGRLFPMKAERNTHFLDVMKVFNEKNIEFINGIKQPNAITSNTYTVFYGGLENYDSRTAKFFLKKLARALREDISSFSNINADYIDATMTKINEEINSIESKISSSYSQVNEEEVYALIHETDKSKILYCSYWTSNGKVANNLKKGTVLKQTVLSELVQDSTVFETTSLGGIYRNNKVEKLINLRYGFLSKERLVTKQDIKSAVHYHLRNITKEVLITDGVGISNERKKGVFRTIDVKVVLQDKYALQIENKQKIGLFLKETLEKQSVMNIPFQITIN
;
A
#
# COMPACT_ATOMS: atom_id res chain seq x y z
N MET A 1 10.27 -36.13 -16.51
CA MET A 1 11.72 -36.19 -16.83
C MET A 1 12.46 -36.38 -15.52
N LYS A 2 13.35 -37.38 -15.41
CA LYS A 2 14.16 -37.55 -14.18
C LYS A 2 15.14 -36.37 -14.09
N ASP A 3 15.23 -35.75 -12.93
CA ASP A 3 16.07 -34.60 -12.65
C ASP A 3 17.56 -34.88 -12.94
N VAL A 4 18.27 -33.93 -13.54
CA VAL A 4 19.69 -34.06 -13.89
C VAL A 4 20.54 -34.42 -12.65
N LYS A 5 20.20 -33.84 -11.49
CA LYS A 5 20.86 -34.14 -10.21
C LYS A 5 20.59 -35.56 -9.70
N PHE A 6 19.41 -36.12 -9.96
CA PHE A 6 19.12 -37.50 -9.58
C PHE A 6 20.06 -38.46 -10.33
N ILE A 7 20.28 -38.21 -11.62
CA ILE A 7 21.19 -38.99 -12.46
C ILE A 7 22.64 -38.83 -11.98
N GLU A 8 23.03 -37.62 -11.58
CA GLU A 8 24.38 -37.35 -11.06
C GLU A 8 24.66 -38.08 -9.74
N ILE A 9 23.73 -38.02 -8.77
CA ILE A 9 23.84 -38.75 -7.50
C ILE A 9 23.84 -40.26 -7.76
N LYS A 10 22.96 -40.75 -8.64
CA LYS A 10 22.91 -42.16 -9.04
C LYS A 10 24.25 -42.63 -9.59
N ASN A 11 24.79 -41.91 -10.58
CA ASN A 11 26.05 -42.28 -11.23
C ASN A 11 27.23 -42.24 -10.25
N ARG A 12 27.25 -41.26 -9.34
CA ARG A 12 28.29 -41.15 -8.31
C ARG A 12 28.25 -42.32 -7.33
N ILE A 13 27.07 -42.71 -6.86
CA ILE A 13 26.91 -43.84 -5.93
C ILE A 13 27.23 -45.15 -6.65
N GLN A 14 26.67 -45.36 -7.85
CA GLN A 14 26.95 -46.57 -8.65
C GLN A 14 28.43 -46.74 -8.94
N LYS A 15 29.13 -45.68 -9.35
CA LYS A 15 30.57 -45.74 -9.61
C LYS A 15 31.36 -46.14 -8.36
N LYS A 16 31.00 -45.57 -7.21
CA LYS A 16 31.66 -45.87 -5.93
C LYS A 16 31.40 -47.30 -5.46
N CYS A 17 30.19 -47.82 -5.66
CA CYS A 17 29.86 -49.22 -5.37
C CYS A 17 30.60 -50.20 -6.30
N LEU A 18 30.69 -49.90 -7.59
CA LEU A 18 31.44 -50.69 -8.56
C LEU A 18 32.94 -50.72 -8.23
N GLU A 19 33.51 -49.57 -7.82
CA GLU A 19 34.89 -49.48 -7.34
C GLU A 19 35.12 -50.33 -6.07
N ILE A 20 34.20 -50.29 -5.10
CA ILE A 20 34.31 -51.10 -3.85
C ILE A 20 34.16 -52.60 -4.14
N TRP A 21 33.27 -52.97 -5.06
CA TRP A 21 33.01 -54.37 -5.42
C TRP A 21 34.00 -54.93 -6.43
N GLY A 22 34.86 -54.09 -7.04
CA GLY A 22 35.82 -54.52 -8.05
C GLY A 22 35.15 -55.00 -9.34
N ILE A 23 33.97 -54.49 -9.67
CA ILE A 23 33.18 -54.90 -10.84
C ILE A 23 33.28 -53.82 -11.92
N GLU A 24 33.76 -54.17 -13.11
CA GLU A 24 33.93 -53.22 -14.22
C GLU A 24 32.61 -52.90 -14.95
N ASN A 25 31.65 -53.82 -14.93
CA ASN A 25 30.39 -53.72 -15.68
C ASN A 25 29.15 -53.77 -14.79
N ILE A 26 28.28 -52.77 -14.94
CA ILE A 26 26.98 -52.66 -14.25
C ILE A 26 26.08 -53.89 -14.46
N ASN A 27 26.19 -54.53 -15.62
CA ASN A 27 25.37 -55.71 -15.97
C ASN A 27 25.81 -56.99 -15.24
N MET A 28 26.96 -57.00 -14.57
CA MET A 28 27.42 -58.11 -13.74
C MET A 28 26.98 -57.99 -12.27
N ALA A 29 26.42 -56.84 -11.89
CA ALA A 29 25.89 -56.65 -10.54
C ALA A 29 24.55 -57.39 -10.39
N ASP A 30 24.32 -57.94 -9.20
CA ASP A 30 23.05 -58.58 -8.86
C ASP A 30 21.88 -57.59 -9.05
N PRO A 31 20.84 -57.94 -9.84
CA PRO A 31 19.66 -57.09 -10.04
C PRO A 31 18.98 -56.64 -8.74
N LEU A 32 19.01 -57.47 -7.70
CA LEU A 32 18.40 -57.21 -6.40
C LEU A 32 19.20 -56.14 -5.63
N VAL A 33 20.53 -56.23 -5.69
CA VAL A 33 21.44 -55.21 -5.18
C VAL A 33 21.23 -53.89 -5.92
N MET A 34 21.03 -53.94 -7.24
CA MET A 34 20.79 -52.73 -8.04
C MET A 34 19.42 -52.09 -7.75
N MET A 35 18.38 -52.87 -7.46
CA MET A 35 17.09 -52.35 -6.96
C MET A 35 17.25 -51.66 -5.59
N LEU A 36 17.95 -52.30 -4.65
CA LEU A 36 18.22 -51.69 -3.34
C LEU A 36 18.99 -50.38 -3.48
N LEU A 37 20.01 -50.37 -4.34
CA LEU A 37 20.83 -49.20 -4.62
C LEU A 37 19.99 -48.07 -5.24
N ASP A 38 19.05 -48.39 -6.13
CA ASP A 38 18.11 -47.41 -6.67
C ASP A 38 17.16 -46.83 -5.61
N VAL A 39 16.69 -47.63 -4.64
CA VAL A 39 15.92 -47.13 -3.49
C VAL A 39 16.77 -46.21 -2.61
N PHE A 40 18.01 -46.60 -2.31
CA PHE A 40 18.94 -45.79 -1.54
C PHE A 40 19.26 -44.45 -2.23
N VAL A 41 19.53 -44.46 -3.53
CA VAL A 41 19.76 -43.25 -4.33
C VAL A 41 18.55 -42.32 -4.26
N HIS A 42 17.35 -42.88 -4.29
CA HIS A 42 16.11 -42.12 -4.24
C HIS A 42 15.90 -41.47 -2.86
N GLU A 43 16.15 -42.17 -1.76
CA GLU A 43 16.11 -41.58 -0.41
C GLU A 43 17.22 -40.53 -0.20
N LEU A 44 18.44 -40.77 -0.67
CA LEU A 44 19.53 -39.81 -0.61
C LEU A 44 19.24 -38.54 -1.41
N TYR A 45 18.65 -38.68 -2.59
CA TYR A 45 18.21 -37.57 -3.41
C TYR A 45 17.15 -36.72 -2.68
N TYR A 46 16.24 -37.35 -1.95
CA TYR A 46 15.27 -36.63 -1.14
C TYR A 46 15.89 -35.92 0.05
N LEU A 47 16.76 -36.59 0.82
CA LEU A 47 17.46 -35.95 1.93
C LEU A 47 18.25 -34.72 1.47
N TYR A 48 18.85 -34.80 0.27
CA TYR A 48 19.54 -33.66 -0.32
C TYR A 48 18.59 -32.50 -0.64
N HIS A 49 17.42 -32.77 -1.22
CA HIS A 49 16.41 -31.74 -1.48
C HIS A 49 15.84 -31.14 -0.20
N GLU A 50 15.56 -31.98 0.80
CA GLU A 50 15.10 -31.54 2.11
C GLU A 50 16.15 -30.66 2.81
N GLY A 51 17.44 -30.99 2.66
CA GLY A 51 18.55 -30.15 3.10
C GLY A 51 18.54 -28.76 2.43
N ILE A 52 18.40 -28.69 1.11
CA ILE A 52 18.33 -27.41 0.39
C ILE A 52 17.09 -26.59 0.80
N GLU A 53 15.93 -27.24 0.92
CA GLU A 53 14.72 -26.57 1.38
C GLU A 53 14.87 -26.05 2.81
N SER A 54 15.51 -26.81 3.70
CA SER A 54 15.82 -26.40 5.07
C SER A 54 16.75 -25.18 5.08
N ASP A 55 17.84 -25.19 4.32
CA ASP A 55 18.76 -24.06 4.21
C ASP A 55 18.04 -22.80 3.73
N ASN A 56 17.19 -22.91 2.71
CA ASN A 56 16.39 -21.80 2.21
C ASN A 56 15.43 -21.27 3.29
N LYS A 57 14.74 -22.15 4.02
CA LYS A 57 13.83 -21.78 5.12
C LYS A 57 14.58 -21.08 6.25
N ILE A 58 15.77 -21.57 6.62
CA ILE A 58 16.61 -20.95 7.65
C ILE A 58 17.03 -19.55 7.21
N ILE A 59 17.50 -19.39 5.97
CA ILE A 59 17.91 -18.09 5.43
C ILE A 59 16.72 -17.13 5.39
N GLU A 60 15.55 -17.56 4.90
CA GLU A 60 14.35 -16.74 4.88
C GLU A 60 13.93 -16.31 6.28
N ARG A 61 13.98 -17.22 7.26
CA ARG A 61 13.63 -16.91 8.64
C ARG A 61 14.60 -15.93 9.29
N ILE A 62 15.90 -16.14 9.12
CA ILE A 62 16.92 -15.19 9.60
C ILE A 62 16.73 -13.82 8.94
N ALA A 63 16.41 -13.81 7.64
CA ALA A 63 16.16 -12.58 6.91
C ALA A 63 14.91 -11.84 7.43
N GLN A 64 13.83 -12.56 7.74
CA GLN A 64 12.62 -11.98 8.32
C GLN A 64 12.82 -11.44 9.75
N GLU A 65 13.69 -12.06 10.55
CA GLU A 65 14.01 -11.58 11.90
C GLU A 65 14.93 -10.34 11.88
N ILE A 66 15.87 -10.28 10.94
CA ILE A 66 16.82 -9.16 10.86
C ILE A 66 16.22 -7.95 10.13
N VAL A 67 15.39 -8.19 9.12
CA VAL A 67 14.80 -7.15 8.28
C VAL A 67 13.41 -6.78 8.80
N PRO A 68 13.16 -5.50 9.17
CA PRO A 68 11.84 -5.04 9.56
C PRO A 68 10.75 -5.46 8.55
N SER A 69 9.69 -6.08 9.05
CA SER A 69 8.57 -6.59 8.24
C SER A 69 7.91 -5.52 7.36
N GLN A 70 7.99 -4.25 7.75
CA GLN A 70 7.50 -3.09 7.00
C GLN A 70 8.00 -2.99 5.55
N TRP A 71 9.20 -3.50 5.23
CA TRP A 71 9.72 -3.41 3.86
C TRP A 71 9.14 -4.47 2.93
N ASN A 72 8.64 -5.58 3.48
CA ASN A 72 7.99 -6.64 2.71
C ASN A 72 6.48 -6.42 2.57
N LEU A 73 5.89 -5.54 3.39
CA LEU A 73 4.48 -5.22 3.32
C LEU A 73 4.11 -4.40 2.08
N PRO A 74 2.94 -4.67 1.44
CA PRO A 74 2.47 -3.89 0.31
C PRO A 74 2.14 -2.45 0.72
N MET A 75 2.23 -1.52 -0.24
CA MET A 75 1.75 -0.15 -0.05
C MET A 75 0.37 0.01 -0.69
N PRO A 76 -0.61 0.61 0.02
CA PRO A 76 -1.94 0.82 -0.53
C PRO A 76 -1.95 2.02 -1.47
N ALA A 77 -2.81 1.97 -2.49
CA ALA A 77 -3.09 3.13 -3.32
C ALA A 77 -3.82 4.20 -2.50
N HIS A 78 -3.60 5.46 -2.81
CA HIS A 78 -4.24 6.61 -2.17
C HIS A 78 -4.63 7.67 -3.19
N ALA A 79 -5.64 8.47 -2.84
CA ALA A 79 -6.08 9.65 -3.58
C ALA A 79 -6.84 10.60 -2.66
N LEU A 80 -7.15 11.81 -3.15
CA LEU A 80 -8.08 12.73 -2.50
C LEU A 80 -9.48 12.45 -3.00
N ALA A 81 -10.44 12.34 -2.08
CA ALA A 81 -11.85 12.29 -2.40
C ALA A 81 -12.58 13.45 -1.73
N SER A 82 -13.59 13.98 -2.40
CA SER A 82 -14.53 14.93 -1.82
C SER A 82 -15.90 14.27 -1.66
N THR A 83 -16.64 14.63 -0.61
CA THR A 83 -18.03 14.18 -0.41
C THR A 83 -18.89 15.32 0.12
N ALA A 84 -20.21 15.23 -0.05
CA ALA A 84 -21.15 16.20 0.53
C ALA A 84 -22.03 15.53 1.60
N ALA A 85 -22.26 16.22 2.71
CA ALA A 85 -23.22 15.81 3.73
C ALA A 85 -24.65 16.22 3.32
N THR A 86 -25.65 15.43 3.69
CA THR A 86 -27.05 15.73 3.38
C THR A 86 -27.65 16.71 4.38
N ASN A 87 -27.35 16.54 5.68
CA ASN A 87 -27.87 17.39 6.75
C ASN A 87 -26.77 17.71 7.77
N GLY A 88 -26.35 18.97 7.87
CA GLY A 88 -25.50 19.46 8.95
C GLY A 88 -24.04 18.96 8.88
N ILE A 89 -23.55 18.38 9.98
CA ILE A 89 -22.17 17.90 10.12
C ILE A 89 -22.18 16.39 10.36
N VAL A 90 -21.49 15.64 9.50
CA VAL A 90 -21.39 14.18 9.58
C VAL A 90 -19.94 13.82 9.90
N VAL A 91 -19.73 12.99 10.92
CA VAL A 91 -18.41 12.45 11.23
C VAL A 91 -18.23 11.14 10.48
N LEU A 92 -17.27 11.13 9.57
CA LEU A 92 -16.88 9.98 8.78
C LEU A 92 -15.77 9.23 9.51
N ASP A 93 -16.09 8.04 9.99
CA ASP A 93 -15.10 7.18 10.64
C ASP A 93 -14.11 6.60 9.64
N SER A 94 -12.90 6.32 10.12
CA SER A 94 -11.85 5.67 9.32
C SER A 94 -12.27 4.28 8.81
N ASP A 95 -13.22 3.61 9.45
CA ASP A 95 -13.72 2.30 9.00
C ASP A 95 -14.81 2.38 7.90
N ALA A 96 -15.22 3.58 7.49
CA ALA A 96 -16.25 3.77 6.48
C ALA A 96 -15.79 3.27 5.09
N GLU A 97 -16.46 2.27 4.55
CA GLU A 97 -16.09 1.66 3.26
C GLU A 97 -16.79 2.30 2.06
N PHE A 98 -15.99 2.65 1.07
CA PHE A 98 -16.37 3.13 -0.25
C PHE A 98 -15.96 2.11 -1.31
N ILE A 99 -16.89 1.77 -2.20
CA ILE A 99 -16.73 0.72 -3.21
C ILE A 99 -16.80 1.33 -4.61
N ILE A 100 -15.83 0.95 -5.44
CA ILE A 100 -15.90 1.10 -6.89
C ILE A 100 -16.32 -0.25 -7.44
N LYS A 101 -17.55 -0.33 -7.92
CA LYS A 101 -18.05 -1.56 -8.55
C LYS A 101 -17.38 -1.75 -9.90
N SER A 102 -17.06 -3.00 -10.23
CA SER A 102 -16.60 -3.34 -11.58
C SER A 102 -17.65 -2.88 -12.61
N THR A 103 -17.23 -2.00 -13.50
CA THR A 103 -17.97 -1.64 -14.70
C THR A 103 -17.08 -1.95 -15.89
N PHE A 104 -17.65 -2.20 -17.07
CA PHE A 104 -16.90 -2.47 -18.31
C PHE A 104 -15.79 -1.44 -18.64
N ALA A 105 -15.78 -0.27 -17.99
CA ALA A 105 -14.76 0.78 -18.12
C ALA A 105 -13.48 0.53 -17.30
N THR A 106 -13.53 -0.25 -16.23
CA THR A 106 -12.38 -0.76 -15.49
C THR A 106 -12.19 -2.21 -15.93
N ASN A 107 -11.11 -2.55 -16.64
CA ASN A 107 -10.80 -3.92 -17.14
C ASN A 107 -10.57 -4.96 -16.00
N VAL A 108 -11.40 -4.93 -14.98
CA VAL A 108 -11.19 -5.50 -13.66
C VAL A 108 -12.51 -6.12 -13.22
N ASP A 109 -12.56 -7.44 -13.04
CA ASP A 109 -13.76 -8.21 -12.68
C ASP A 109 -14.00 -8.28 -11.16
N TYR A 110 -13.49 -7.30 -10.41
CA TYR A 110 -13.54 -7.28 -8.95
C TYR A 110 -13.70 -5.87 -8.42
N ASP A 111 -14.36 -5.77 -7.27
CA ASP A 111 -14.64 -4.53 -6.58
C ASP A 111 -13.38 -3.97 -5.89
N ILE A 112 -13.20 -2.66 -5.97
CA ILE A 112 -12.08 -1.95 -5.35
C ILE A 112 -12.61 -1.15 -4.17
N HIS A 113 -12.03 -1.38 -3.00
CA HIS A 113 -12.46 -0.77 -1.74
C HIS A 113 -11.53 0.36 -1.32
N PHE A 114 -12.10 1.46 -0.84
CA PHE A 114 -11.39 2.60 -0.27
C PHE A 114 -12.02 2.96 1.08
N THR A 115 -11.22 3.51 1.98
CA THR A 115 -11.68 4.06 3.26
C THR A 115 -10.91 5.35 3.59
N PRO A 116 -11.46 6.22 4.44
CA PRO A 116 -10.80 7.47 4.85
C PRO A 116 -9.52 7.23 5.62
N PHE A 117 -8.49 8.03 5.39
CA PHE A 117 -7.24 7.90 6.13
C PHE A 117 -7.40 8.24 7.63
N THR A 118 -8.22 9.25 7.92
CA THR A 118 -8.51 9.82 9.24
C THR A 118 -10.02 9.88 9.48
N ASN A 119 -10.42 10.13 10.73
CA ASN A 119 -11.81 10.49 11.01
C ASN A 119 -12.03 11.93 10.53
N GLU A 120 -13.06 12.15 9.73
CA GLU A 120 -13.27 13.41 9.01
C GLU A 120 -14.65 13.98 9.29
N SER A 121 -14.72 15.24 9.71
CA SER A 121 -15.99 15.95 9.85
C SER A 121 -16.37 16.59 8.51
N ILE A 122 -17.37 16.02 7.83
CA ILE A 122 -17.92 16.51 6.57
C ILE A 122 -19.04 17.50 6.87
N ILE A 123 -19.03 18.63 6.18
CA ILE A 123 -20.05 19.67 6.33
C ILE A 123 -21.04 19.68 5.17
N GLU A 124 -22.26 20.09 5.44
CA GLU A 124 -23.21 20.51 4.42
C GLU A 124 -22.81 21.89 3.91
N GLY A 125 -22.15 21.90 2.76
CA GLY A 125 -21.75 23.11 2.06
C GLY A 125 -20.86 22.81 0.87
N GLU A 126 -20.79 23.77 -0.06
CA GLU A 126 -19.92 23.67 -1.24
C GLU A 126 -19.19 24.98 -1.55
N VAL A 127 -18.09 24.87 -2.30
CA VAL A 127 -17.46 26.04 -2.90
C VAL A 127 -18.30 26.44 -4.12
N GLY A 128 -19.11 27.48 -3.96
CA GLY A 128 -20.05 27.92 -4.99
C GLY A 128 -19.36 28.63 -6.15
N PHE A 129 -18.39 29.51 -5.85
CA PHE A 129 -17.69 30.31 -6.84
C PHE A 129 -16.21 30.47 -6.51
N GLN A 130 -15.38 30.44 -7.55
CA GLN A 130 -13.96 30.72 -7.50
C GLN A 130 -13.63 31.83 -8.50
N LEU A 131 -13.04 32.92 -8.02
CA LEU A 131 -12.78 34.15 -8.77
C LEU A 131 -11.28 34.43 -8.83
N TYR A 132 -10.74 34.53 -10.05
CA TYR A 132 -9.32 34.83 -10.28
C TYR A 132 -9.13 35.71 -11.53
N ASP A 133 -8.34 36.78 -11.42
CA ASP A 133 -8.12 37.79 -12.48
C ASP A 133 -9.46 38.37 -12.99
N SER A 134 -10.03 37.80 -14.05
CA SER A 134 -11.37 38.11 -14.58
C SER A 134 -12.22 36.86 -14.84
N LEU A 135 -11.81 35.70 -14.33
CA LEU A 135 -12.46 34.41 -14.53
C LEU A 135 -13.24 34.05 -13.28
N LEU A 136 -14.54 33.80 -13.46
CA LEU A 136 -15.44 33.24 -12.46
C LEU A 136 -15.71 31.79 -12.82
N ILE A 137 -15.33 30.89 -11.94
CA ILE A 137 -15.54 29.45 -12.06
C ILE A 137 -16.66 29.07 -11.09
N ASP A 138 -17.77 28.58 -11.63
CA ASP A 138 -18.89 28.05 -10.83
C ASP A 138 -18.56 26.65 -10.29
N SER A 139 -19.32 26.16 -9.31
CA SER A 139 -19.21 24.78 -8.77
C SER A 139 -19.30 23.68 -9.85
N PHE A 140 -19.99 23.95 -10.96
CA PHE A 140 -20.07 23.08 -12.15
C PHE A 140 -18.89 23.20 -13.13
N LYS A 141 -17.84 23.94 -12.79
CA LYS A 141 -16.68 24.26 -13.64
C LYS A 141 -17.02 25.08 -14.90
N ASN A 142 -18.14 25.79 -14.88
CA ASN A 142 -18.45 26.76 -15.93
C ASN A 142 -17.57 28.00 -15.72
N VAL A 143 -16.83 28.37 -16.77
CA VAL A 143 -15.93 29.54 -16.74
C VAL A 143 -16.64 30.71 -17.39
N ASN A 144 -17.03 31.70 -16.59
CA ASN A 144 -17.57 32.97 -17.06
C ASN A 144 -16.47 34.04 -16.97
N ARG A 145 -16.31 34.84 -18.03
CA ARG A 145 -15.41 36.01 -17.99
C ARG A 145 -16.18 37.21 -17.48
N LEU A 146 -15.76 37.76 -16.34
CA LEU A 146 -16.30 38.99 -15.80
C LEU A 146 -15.74 40.21 -16.54
N PRO A 147 -16.44 41.35 -16.52
CA PRO A 147 -15.99 42.57 -17.16
C PRO A 147 -14.72 43.14 -16.49
N VAL A 148 -13.98 43.98 -17.22
CA VAL A 148 -12.66 44.53 -16.83
C VAL A 148 -12.68 45.32 -15.51
N HIS A 149 -13.84 45.85 -15.09
CA HIS A 149 -13.98 46.58 -13.82
C HIS A 149 -13.93 45.69 -12.57
N CYS A 150 -14.22 44.39 -12.69
CA CYS A 150 -14.11 43.42 -11.59
C CYS A 150 -12.73 42.72 -11.55
N LYS A 151 -11.72 43.27 -12.24
CA LYS A 151 -10.41 42.62 -12.34
C LYS A 151 -9.73 42.57 -10.97
N ILE A 152 -9.61 41.36 -10.44
CA ILE A 152 -8.87 41.10 -9.22
C ILE A 152 -7.38 41.24 -9.52
N SER A 153 -6.65 41.88 -8.60
CA SER A 153 -5.19 42.03 -8.71
C SER A 153 -4.48 40.70 -8.86
N ASP A 154 -3.36 40.71 -9.58
CA ASP A 154 -2.53 39.53 -9.81
C ASP A 154 -2.17 38.82 -8.48
N HIS A 155 -2.12 37.48 -8.52
CA HIS A 155 -1.85 36.58 -7.39
C HIS A 155 -2.90 36.53 -6.27
N ARG A 156 -4.09 37.10 -6.47
CA ARG A 156 -5.20 36.99 -5.51
C ARG A 156 -6.39 36.24 -6.08
N MET A 157 -7.06 35.51 -5.20
CA MET A 157 -8.14 34.60 -5.56
C MET A 157 -9.26 34.69 -4.53
N TRP A 158 -10.48 34.94 -4.98
CA TRP A 158 -11.65 35.03 -4.10
C TRP A 158 -12.47 33.75 -4.18
N ILE A 159 -12.93 33.26 -3.04
CA ILE A 159 -13.71 32.03 -2.95
C ILE A 159 -15.02 32.33 -2.24
N GLY A 160 -16.13 32.00 -2.88
CA GLY A 160 -17.48 32.08 -2.33
C GLY A 160 -17.89 30.72 -1.78
N LEU A 161 -18.11 30.66 -0.48
CA LEU A 161 -18.53 29.46 0.25
C LEU A 161 -20.03 29.51 0.52
N ASP A 162 -20.72 28.43 0.15
CA ASP A 162 -22.13 28.21 0.43
C ASP A 162 -22.23 27.26 1.63
N VAL A 163 -22.24 27.83 2.85
CA VAL A 163 -22.30 27.11 4.11
C VAL A 163 -23.26 27.84 5.04
N SER A 164 -24.13 27.11 5.74
CA SER A 164 -25.08 27.70 6.68
C SER A 164 -24.40 28.21 7.97
N ARG A 165 -24.94 29.29 8.55
CA ARG A 165 -24.47 29.90 9.81
C ARG A 165 -24.41 28.90 10.97
N GLU A 166 -25.43 28.05 11.08
CA GLU A 166 -25.54 27.04 12.15
C GLU A 166 -24.43 25.97 12.09
N ASN A 167 -23.96 25.61 10.89
CA ASN A 167 -22.90 24.62 10.71
C ASN A 167 -21.52 25.22 11.03
N LEU A 168 -21.34 26.53 10.77
CA LEU A 168 -20.10 27.25 11.09
C LEU A 168 -19.95 27.54 12.58
N GLU A 169 -21.03 27.86 13.29
CA GLU A 169 -20.98 28.05 14.75
C GLU A 169 -20.61 26.76 15.51
N LYS A 170 -20.97 25.60 14.97
CA LYS A 170 -20.61 24.30 15.52
C LYS A 170 -19.16 23.88 15.22
N LEU A 171 -18.50 24.53 14.25
CA LEU A 171 -17.16 24.17 13.78
C LEU A 171 -16.16 25.29 14.02
N ASN A 172 -15.29 25.09 15.00
CA ASN A 172 -14.19 26.00 15.30
C ASN A 172 -13.11 26.05 14.18
N SER A 173 -13.14 25.11 13.22
CA SER A 173 -12.19 25.07 12.10
C SER A 173 -12.78 24.40 10.85
N LEU A 174 -12.54 24.98 9.67
CA LEU A 174 -12.84 24.36 8.37
C LEU A 174 -11.57 23.85 7.69
N LYS A 175 -11.67 22.71 7.01
CA LYS A 175 -10.58 22.16 6.20
C LYS A 175 -10.72 22.61 4.74
N PHE A 176 -9.66 23.19 4.21
CA PHE A 176 -9.49 23.53 2.80
C PHE A 176 -8.42 22.67 2.18
N THR A 177 -8.72 22.16 0.98
CA THR A 177 -7.78 21.36 0.21
C THR A 177 -7.48 22.06 -1.10
N PHE A 178 -6.20 22.35 -1.34
CA PHE A 178 -5.73 22.77 -2.66
C PHE A 178 -5.45 21.52 -3.48
N VAL A 179 -6.19 21.35 -4.57
CA VAL A 179 -5.92 20.32 -5.56
C VAL A 179 -5.13 20.98 -6.68
N THR A 180 -3.82 20.76 -6.69
CA THR A 180 -2.93 21.25 -7.75
C THR A 180 -2.63 20.13 -8.73
N GLU A 181 -2.58 20.47 -10.02
CA GLU A 181 -2.10 19.54 -11.04
C GLU A 181 -0.58 19.67 -11.13
N ASN A 182 0.10 18.96 -10.24
CA ASN A 182 1.50 18.54 -10.40
C ASN A 182 2.52 19.70 -10.47
N SER A 183 2.67 20.48 -9.39
CA SER A 183 3.64 21.58 -9.31
C SER A 183 4.75 21.31 -8.29
N SER A 184 6.01 21.57 -8.65
CA SER A 184 7.12 21.69 -7.69
C SER A 184 6.91 22.80 -6.65
N LEU A 185 5.82 23.56 -6.79
CA LEU A 185 5.44 24.68 -5.95
C LEU A 185 4.50 24.31 -4.80
N ASP A 186 4.11 23.04 -4.66
CA ASP A 186 3.19 22.61 -3.60
C ASP A 186 3.73 22.97 -2.20
N ALA A 187 5.05 22.94 -2.00
CA ALA A 187 5.69 23.36 -0.74
C ALA A 187 5.50 24.85 -0.40
N PHE A 188 5.21 25.70 -1.40
CA PHE A 188 4.97 27.14 -1.19
C PHE A 188 3.51 27.47 -0.88
N LEU A 189 2.59 26.50 -0.96
CA LEU A 189 1.20 26.69 -0.54
C LEU A 189 1.09 27.04 0.95
N GLN A 190 2.08 26.67 1.76
CA GLN A 190 2.13 27.03 3.19
C GLN A 190 2.27 28.54 3.45
N PHE A 191 2.68 29.32 2.44
CA PHE A 191 2.85 30.76 2.55
C PHE A 191 1.64 31.54 2.04
N VAL A 192 0.56 30.86 1.65
CA VAL A 192 -0.69 31.51 1.25
C VAL A 192 -1.31 32.18 2.47
N THR A 193 -1.67 33.45 2.33
CA THR A 193 -2.37 34.19 3.40
C THR A 193 -3.84 34.31 3.04
N VAL A 194 -4.71 34.04 4.01
CA VAL A 194 -6.16 34.13 3.84
C VAL A 194 -6.68 35.37 4.56
N ARG A 195 -7.48 36.17 3.85
CA ARG A 195 -8.12 37.37 4.37
C ARG A 195 -9.63 37.25 4.26
N ASP A 196 -10.32 37.79 5.25
CA ASP A 196 -11.77 37.92 5.25
C ASP A 196 -12.24 39.10 4.35
N THR A 197 -13.54 39.26 4.14
CA THR A 197 -14.18 40.40 3.45
C THR A 197 -13.69 41.75 3.96
N HIS A 198 -13.39 41.85 5.26
CA HIS A 198 -12.88 43.04 5.93
C HIS A 198 -11.35 43.19 5.93
N GLY A 199 -10.61 42.26 5.30
CA GLY A 199 -9.15 42.28 5.25
C GLY A 199 -8.45 41.75 6.51
N ASN A 200 -9.20 41.14 7.44
CA ASN A 200 -8.63 40.48 8.62
C ASN A 200 -7.90 39.20 8.21
N LEU A 201 -6.67 39.01 8.71
CA LEU A 201 -5.92 37.77 8.51
C LEU A 201 -6.58 36.63 9.30
N ILE A 202 -6.77 35.49 8.65
CA ILE A 202 -7.27 34.26 9.29
C ILE A 202 -6.09 33.30 9.46
N ASP A 203 -5.99 32.70 10.66
CA ASP A 203 -4.97 31.70 10.95
C ASP A 203 -5.14 30.48 10.04
N PHE A 204 -4.09 30.23 9.27
CA PHE A 204 -4.02 29.18 8.27
C PHE A 204 -2.94 28.18 8.68
N GLU A 205 -3.37 27.02 9.20
CA GLU A 205 -2.46 26.01 9.74
C GLU A 205 -2.48 24.75 8.85
N ASN A 206 -1.31 24.15 8.63
CA ASN A 206 -1.20 22.87 7.94
C ASN A 206 -1.83 21.74 8.78
N GLU A 207 -2.53 20.82 8.14
CA GLU A 207 -3.04 19.65 8.85
C GLU A 207 -1.92 18.64 9.15
N ILE A 208 -1.69 18.36 10.44
CA ILE A 208 -0.60 17.48 10.90
C ILE A 208 -1.05 16.01 11.01
N PHE A 209 -2.33 15.70 10.75
CA PHE A 209 -2.93 14.36 10.90
C PHE A 209 -2.53 13.69 12.23
N ALA A 210 -2.64 14.44 13.35
CA ALA A 210 -2.21 13.99 14.67
C ALA A 210 -3.02 12.79 15.22
N GLU A 211 -4.23 12.58 14.69
CA GLU A 211 -5.17 11.54 15.13
C GLU A 211 -4.76 10.12 14.70
N VAL A 212 -3.96 9.98 13.62
CA VAL A 212 -3.43 8.67 13.22
C VAL A 212 -2.19 8.37 14.06
N GLN A 213 -2.40 7.85 15.28
CA GLN A 213 -1.35 7.29 16.14
C GLN A 213 -0.94 5.87 15.74
N ASP A 214 -1.59 5.31 14.72
CA ASP A 214 -1.34 3.95 14.27
C ASP A 214 0.01 3.89 13.54
N ASN A 215 1.01 3.28 14.19
CA ASN A 215 2.35 3.03 13.65
C ASN A 215 2.31 1.94 12.56
N LYS A 216 1.58 2.21 11.48
CA LYS A 216 1.54 1.38 10.27
C LYS A 216 2.57 1.89 9.28
N HIS A 217 3.15 0.97 8.51
CA HIS A 217 4.28 1.25 7.61
C HIS A 217 3.98 2.26 6.50
N TYR A 218 2.70 2.48 6.15
CA TYR A 218 2.30 3.39 5.08
C TYR A 218 1.86 4.79 5.57
N VAL A 219 1.64 4.97 6.87
CA VAL A 219 1.02 6.18 7.43
C VAL A 219 1.91 7.41 7.23
N GLU A 220 3.20 7.31 7.53
CA GLU A 220 4.14 8.43 7.39
C GLU A 220 4.30 8.87 5.93
N ALA A 221 4.36 7.91 5.00
CA ALA A 221 4.46 8.21 3.57
C ALA A 221 3.24 9.00 3.09
N ILE A 222 2.03 8.57 3.45
CA ILE A 222 0.78 9.26 3.08
C ILE A 222 0.68 10.63 3.76
N LYS A 223 1.02 10.74 5.05
CA LYS A 223 1.07 12.03 5.76
C LYS A 223 2.01 13.00 5.07
N SER A 224 3.22 12.56 4.71
CA SER A 224 4.21 13.40 4.06
C SER A 224 3.75 13.88 2.68
N TYR A 225 3.03 13.04 1.94
CA TYR A 225 2.51 13.37 0.62
C TYR A 225 1.40 14.42 0.73
N TYR A 226 0.44 14.24 1.64
CA TYR A 226 -0.72 15.14 1.74
C TYR A 226 -0.51 16.41 2.59
N LYS A 227 0.62 16.51 3.31
CA LYS A 227 0.93 17.64 4.20
C LYS A 227 0.80 19.01 3.55
N ASN A 228 1.11 19.12 2.26
CA ASN A 228 1.11 20.41 1.54
C ASN A 228 -0.21 20.75 0.85
N PHE A 229 -1.21 19.85 0.93
CA PHE A 229 -2.46 20.01 0.20
C PHE A 229 -3.63 20.38 1.10
N ILE A 230 -3.60 20.01 2.39
CA ILE A 230 -4.73 20.16 3.32
C ILE A 230 -4.39 21.13 4.45
N TYR A 231 -5.24 22.13 4.61
CA TYR A 231 -5.09 23.21 5.57
C TYR A 231 -6.33 23.40 6.43
N LYS A 232 -6.13 23.68 7.71
CA LYS A 232 -7.18 24.02 8.67
C LYS A 232 -7.23 25.53 8.84
N LEU A 233 -8.42 26.08 8.69
CA LEU A 233 -8.71 27.49 8.81
C LEU A 233 -9.62 27.70 10.02
N LYS A 234 -9.14 28.42 11.03
CA LYS A 234 -9.92 28.74 12.24
C LYS A 234 -10.82 29.93 11.95
N LEU A 235 -12.10 29.65 11.70
CA LEU A 235 -13.09 30.70 11.44
C LEU A 235 -13.63 31.24 12.76
N ASN A 236 -13.73 32.57 12.86
CA ASN A 236 -14.48 33.22 13.93
C ASN A 236 -15.87 33.58 13.37
N PRO A 237 -16.94 32.82 13.72
CA PRO A 237 -18.25 32.96 13.10
C PRO A 237 -18.87 34.35 13.31
N GLU A 238 -18.54 35.04 14.41
CA GLU A 238 -19.04 36.38 14.75
C GLU A 238 -18.56 37.51 13.83
N LYS A 239 -17.53 37.28 13.01
CA LYS A 239 -16.92 38.31 12.14
C LYS A 239 -17.22 38.12 10.65
N LEU A 240 -17.87 37.02 10.27
CA LEU A 240 -18.11 36.66 8.87
C LEU A 240 -19.38 37.34 8.35
N VAL A 241 -19.25 38.07 7.24
CA VAL A 241 -20.38 38.68 6.54
C VAL A 241 -20.78 37.82 5.36
N TYR A 242 -22.08 37.57 5.27
CA TYR A 242 -22.69 36.89 4.14
C TYR A 242 -23.06 37.94 3.10
N GLU A 243 -22.42 37.90 1.94
CA GLU A 243 -22.67 38.84 0.85
C GLU A 243 -23.01 38.05 -0.42
N SER A 244 -24.02 38.52 -1.16
CA SER A 244 -24.29 37.95 -2.48
C SER A 244 -23.18 38.34 -3.45
N LEU A 245 -22.95 37.51 -4.47
CA LEU A 245 -21.94 37.77 -5.50
C LEU A 245 -22.17 39.10 -6.22
N LEU A 246 -23.43 39.52 -6.33
CA LEU A 246 -23.83 40.76 -6.98
C LEU A 246 -23.53 41.98 -6.11
N ASP A 247 -23.77 41.89 -4.80
CA ASP A 247 -23.58 43.02 -3.89
C ASP A 247 -22.11 43.33 -3.65
N LYS A 248 -21.24 42.30 -3.73
CA LYS A 248 -19.80 42.46 -3.45
C LYS A 248 -18.97 42.92 -4.66
N PHE A 249 -19.29 42.43 -5.86
CA PHE A 249 -18.52 42.70 -7.07
C PHE A 249 -19.27 43.60 -8.08
N ASP A 250 -20.49 44.04 -7.75
CA ASP A 250 -21.33 44.95 -8.53
C ASP A 250 -21.56 44.47 -9.98
N ILE A 251 -21.94 43.19 -10.14
CA ILE A 251 -22.07 42.50 -11.43
C ILE A 251 -23.54 42.51 -11.92
N GLU A 252 -23.76 42.89 -13.18
CA GLU A 252 -25.10 42.87 -13.82
C GLU A 252 -25.70 41.44 -13.90
N LYS A 253 -26.98 41.30 -13.50
CA LYS A 253 -27.74 40.03 -13.40
C LYS A 253 -27.75 39.18 -14.67
N GLU A 254 -27.58 39.80 -15.84
CA GLU A 254 -27.70 39.18 -17.16
C GLU A 254 -26.43 38.43 -17.61
N ALA A 255 -25.28 38.65 -16.96
CA ALA A 255 -24.00 38.10 -17.42
C ALA A 255 -23.67 36.67 -16.94
N LEU A 256 -24.24 36.20 -15.83
CA LEU A 256 -24.02 34.84 -15.31
C LEU A 256 -25.10 33.87 -15.82
N LYS A 257 -24.77 32.58 -16.02
CA LYS A 257 -25.75 31.51 -16.32
C LYS A 257 -25.87 30.48 -15.19
N SER A 258 -25.53 30.85 -13.95
CA SER A 258 -25.60 29.94 -12.80
C SER A 258 -26.88 30.12 -11.98
N ALA A 259 -27.34 29.03 -11.35
CA ALA A 259 -28.55 29.01 -10.52
C ALA A 259 -28.34 29.62 -9.11
N LYS A 260 -27.09 29.81 -8.67
CA LYS A 260 -26.70 30.31 -7.33
C LYS A 260 -26.32 31.80 -7.31
N LYS A 261 -26.88 32.62 -8.21
CA LYS A 261 -26.54 34.06 -8.28
C LYS A 261 -26.91 34.83 -7.01
N ASN A 262 -27.98 34.42 -6.33
CA ASN A 262 -28.64 35.19 -5.28
C ASN A 262 -28.47 34.57 -3.89
N THR A 263 -27.59 33.58 -3.74
CA THR A 263 -27.31 32.95 -2.44
C THR A 263 -26.34 33.81 -1.66
N GLU A 264 -26.60 33.97 -0.37
CA GLU A 264 -25.70 34.59 0.60
C GLU A 264 -24.45 33.71 0.75
N LEU A 265 -23.28 34.19 0.34
CA LEU A 265 -22.03 33.43 0.39
C LEU A 265 -21.01 34.12 1.30
N ILE A 266 -20.13 33.32 1.89
CA ILE A 266 -18.95 33.84 2.60
C ILE A 266 -17.81 33.96 1.61
N TRP A 267 -17.18 35.13 1.56
CA TRP A 267 -16.10 35.41 0.63
C TRP A 267 -14.74 35.47 1.32
N LEU A 268 -13.83 34.59 0.94
CA LEU A 268 -12.45 34.57 1.44
C LEU A 268 -11.47 34.95 0.33
N GLU A 269 -10.53 35.85 0.62
CA GLU A 269 -9.43 36.23 -0.29
C GLU A 269 -8.18 35.41 0.06
N PHE A 270 -7.71 34.62 -0.90
CA PHE A 270 -6.45 33.89 -0.84
C PHE A 270 -5.39 34.67 -1.61
N VAL A 271 -4.32 35.07 -0.92
CA VAL A 271 -3.17 35.78 -1.50
C VAL A 271 -2.01 34.80 -1.64
N PHE A 272 -1.66 34.49 -2.89
CA PHE A 272 -0.58 33.58 -3.24
C PHE A 272 0.77 34.32 -3.36
N PRO A 273 1.89 33.64 -3.06
CA PRO A 273 3.22 34.17 -3.35
C PRO A 273 3.44 34.46 -4.85
N GLU A 274 4.31 35.44 -5.16
CA GLU A 274 4.64 35.85 -6.54
C GLU A 274 5.27 34.72 -7.38
N ILE A 275 5.71 33.63 -6.75
CA ILE A 275 6.26 32.46 -7.42
C ILE A 275 5.20 31.70 -8.26
N PHE A 276 3.91 31.86 -7.92
CA PHE A 276 2.81 31.24 -8.64
C PHE A 276 2.47 32.03 -9.89
N THR A 277 2.70 31.42 -11.05
CA THR A 277 2.37 32.03 -12.35
C THR A 277 0.87 31.98 -12.63
N LYS A 278 0.38 32.83 -13.53
CA LYS A 278 -1.04 32.83 -13.95
C LYS A 278 -1.51 31.45 -14.47
N GLN A 279 -0.64 30.72 -15.15
CA GLN A 279 -0.94 29.38 -15.69
C GLN A 279 -1.06 28.32 -14.60
N GLU A 280 -0.39 28.51 -13.47
CA GLU A 280 -0.49 27.59 -12.33
C GLU A 280 -1.73 27.89 -11.51
N LEU A 281 -2.05 29.18 -11.29
CA LEU A 281 -3.26 29.59 -10.59
C LEU A 281 -4.55 29.10 -11.27
N ASP A 282 -4.56 29.01 -12.61
CA ASP A 282 -5.66 28.41 -13.38
C ASP A 282 -5.84 26.90 -13.10
N LYS A 283 -4.77 26.20 -12.70
CA LYS A 283 -4.79 24.76 -12.39
C LYS A 283 -5.11 24.46 -10.93
N ILE A 284 -5.10 25.46 -10.05
CA ILE A 284 -5.40 25.26 -8.62
C ILE A 284 -6.92 25.22 -8.43
N GLN A 285 -7.40 24.11 -7.89
CA GLN A 285 -8.79 23.96 -7.47
C GLN A 285 -8.84 23.96 -5.95
N ILE A 286 -9.68 24.81 -5.36
CA ILE A 286 -9.85 24.87 -3.91
C ILE A 286 -11.17 24.23 -3.56
N LYS A 287 -11.12 23.25 -2.67
CA LYS A 287 -12.29 22.46 -2.27
C LYS A 287 -12.37 22.32 -0.76
N ILE A 288 -13.60 22.12 -0.30
CA ILE A 288 -13.92 21.72 1.08
C ILE A 288 -14.33 20.25 1.11
N ASN A 289 -14.50 19.69 2.30
CA ASN A 289 -14.90 18.27 2.50
C ASN A 289 -14.04 17.25 1.74
N THR A 290 -12.78 17.61 1.51
CA THR A 290 -11.86 16.79 0.73
C THR A 290 -10.85 16.16 1.66
N PHE A 291 -10.78 14.84 1.65
CA PHE A 291 -9.95 14.06 2.56
C PHE A 291 -9.17 12.98 1.79
N PRO A 292 -8.02 12.55 2.34
CA PRO A 292 -7.26 11.46 1.74
C PRO A 292 -7.98 10.14 2.00
N ILE A 293 -8.19 9.38 0.93
CA ILE A 293 -8.70 8.00 0.98
C ILE A 293 -7.61 7.01 0.60
N VAL A 294 -7.68 5.84 1.22
CA VAL A 294 -6.70 4.77 1.09
C VAL A 294 -7.39 3.49 0.67
N ASN A 295 -6.79 2.77 -0.27
CA ASN A 295 -7.26 1.47 -0.73
C ASN A 295 -6.99 0.41 0.36
N ARG A 296 -7.92 0.32 1.30
CA ARG A 296 -7.96 -0.71 2.34
C ARG A 296 -9.40 -1.19 2.54
N LYS A 297 -9.55 -2.50 2.77
CA LYS A 297 -10.81 -3.21 3.05
C LYS A 297 -10.72 -3.90 4.40
N MET A 298 -11.72 -3.73 5.26
CA MET A 298 -11.75 -4.37 6.56
C MET A 298 -12.28 -5.78 6.43
N ASN A 299 -11.49 -6.76 6.87
CA ASN A 299 -11.92 -8.15 6.92
C ASN A 299 -12.04 -8.61 8.37
N ASN A 300 -13.24 -8.98 8.76
CA ASN A 300 -13.54 -9.55 10.07
C ASN A 300 -13.69 -11.07 9.95
N ARG A 301 -12.95 -11.82 10.76
CA ARG A 301 -13.03 -13.27 10.79
C ARG A 301 -13.02 -13.83 12.19
N VAL A 302 -13.72 -14.95 12.30
CA VAL A 302 -13.82 -15.76 13.51
C VAL A 302 -12.93 -17.00 13.32
N HIS A 303 -12.03 -17.23 14.27
CA HIS A 303 -11.18 -18.41 14.36
C HIS A 303 -11.68 -19.34 15.46
N ASN A 304 -11.67 -20.64 15.20
CA ASN A 304 -11.82 -21.62 16.26
C ASN A 304 -10.45 -22.23 16.61
N ALA A 305 -9.82 -21.72 17.67
CA ALA A 305 -8.48 -22.13 18.07
C ALA A 305 -8.38 -23.60 18.51
N GLN A 306 -9.51 -24.23 18.90
CA GLN A 306 -9.53 -25.64 19.29
C GLN A 306 -9.46 -26.59 18.09
N VAL A 307 -10.12 -26.23 16.98
CA VAL A 307 -10.23 -27.07 15.78
C VAL A 307 -9.12 -26.76 14.78
N GLU A 308 -8.84 -25.47 14.58
CA GLU A 308 -7.92 -24.99 13.54
C GLU A 308 -6.49 -24.76 14.08
N GLY A 309 -6.32 -24.84 15.40
CA GLY A 309 -5.02 -24.67 16.07
C GLY A 309 -4.59 -23.21 16.22
N ARG A 310 -3.30 -23.00 16.46
CA ARG A 310 -2.71 -21.68 16.83
C ARG A 310 -2.36 -20.78 15.65
N LEU A 311 -2.44 -21.31 14.43
CA LEU A 311 -2.12 -20.58 13.20
C LEU A 311 -3.41 -20.04 12.61
N PHE A 312 -3.52 -18.72 12.55
CA PHE A 312 -4.65 -18.03 11.94
C PHE A 312 -4.29 -17.62 10.51
N PRO A 313 -4.91 -18.19 9.46
CA PRO A 313 -4.69 -17.77 8.09
C PRO A 313 -5.46 -16.48 7.75
N MET A 314 -4.73 -15.41 7.46
CA MET A 314 -5.26 -14.15 6.95
C MET A 314 -5.50 -14.26 5.44
N LYS A 315 -6.57 -14.96 5.04
CA LYS A 315 -6.84 -15.20 3.61
C LYS A 315 -7.18 -13.87 2.91
N ALA A 316 -6.39 -13.51 1.92
CA ALA A 316 -6.72 -12.45 1.00
C ALA A 316 -7.63 -12.98 -0.12
N GLU A 317 -8.62 -12.19 -0.53
CA GLU A 317 -9.42 -12.42 -1.74
C GLU A 317 -8.57 -12.24 -3.00
N ARG A 318 -9.07 -12.68 -4.16
CA ARG A 318 -8.33 -12.57 -5.44
C ARG A 318 -7.85 -11.13 -5.68
N ASN A 319 -6.58 -10.97 -6.05
CA ASN A 319 -5.93 -9.66 -6.29
C ASN A 319 -5.99 -8.68 -5.10
N THR A 320 -6.23 -9.17 -3.89
CA THR A 320 -6.02 -8.42 -2.65
C THR A 320 -4.81 -8.98 -1.93
N HIS A 321 -4.16 -8.12 -1.16
CA HIS A 321 -2.93 -8.41 -0.44
C HIS A 321 -3.10 -7.98 1.01
N PHE A 322 -2.46 -8.70 1.91
CA PHE A 322 -2.51 -8.39 3.33
C PHE A 322 -1.78 -7.08 3.64
N LEU A 323 -2.43 -6.16 4.35
CA LEU A 323 -1.86 -4.86 4.69
C LEU A 323 -1.36 -4.81 6.14
N ASP A 324 -2.26 -5.02 7.11
CA ASP A 324 -1.93 -5.01 8.53
C ASP A 324 -3.04 -5.63 9.38
N VAL A 325 -2.72 -6.06 10.61
CA VAL A 325 -3.71 -6.47 11.61
C VAL A 325 -4.21 -5.23 12.34
N MET A 326 -5.53 -5.04 12.41
CA MET A 326 -6.12 -3.98 13.22
C MET A 326 -6.19 -4.42 14.68
N LYS A 327 -6.92 -5.53 14.94
CA LYS A 327 -7.18 -6.04 16.28
C LYS A 327 -7.35 -7.55 16.26
N VAL A 328 -6.88 -8.18 17.32
CA VAL A 328 -7.17 -9.58 17.65
C VAL A 328 -7.71 -9.59 19.07
N PHE A 329 -8.87 -10.19 19.30
CA PHE A 329 -9.48 -10.29 20.62
C PHE A 329 -10.13 -11.65 20.82
N ASN A 330 -10.20 -12.11 22.07
CA ASN A 330 -10.89 -13.35 22.40
C ASN A 330 -12.37 -13.12 22.75
N GLU A 331 -13.08 -14.22 23.00
CA GLU A 331 -14.45 -14.25 23.53
C GLU A 331 -14.69 -13.41 24.80
N LYS A 332 -13.64 -13.04 25.55
CA LYS A 332 -13.70 -12.19 26.75
C LYS A 332 -13.35 -10.73 26.47
N ASN A 333 -13.25 -10.32 25.20
CA ASN A 333 -12.80 -9.00 24.75
C ASN A 333 -11.39 -8.61 25.25
N ILE A 334 -10.53 -9.59 25.51
CA ILE A 334 -9.11 -9.34 25.81
C ILE A 334 -8.40 -9.15 24.47
N GLU A 335 -7.90 -7.93 24.24
CA GLU A 335 -7.09 -7.61 23.06
C GLU A 335 -5.69 -8.22 23.18
N PHE A 336 -5.21 -8.81 22.08
CA PHE A 336 -3.87 -9.34 21.97
C PHE A 336 -2.91 -8.27 21.48
N ILE A 337 -1.69 -8.27 22.02
CA ILE A 337 -0.66 -7.30 21.67
C ILE A 337 0.28 -7.91 20.63
N ASN A 338 0.75 -7.10 19.68
CA ASN A 338 1.75 -7.53 18.72
C ASN A 338 3.09 -7.78 19.44
N GLY A 339 3.53 -9.05 19.47
CA GLY A 339 4.73 -9.47 20.20
C GLY A 339 6.04 -8.82 19.73
N ILE A 340 6.10 -8.37 18.47
CA ILE A 340 7.29 -7.72 17.88
C ILE A 340 7.41 -6.27 18.36
N LYS A 341 6.30 -5.56 18.57
CA LYS A 341 6.30 -4.14 18.96
C LYS A 341 6.64 -3.92 20.43
N GLN A 342 6.48 -4.93 21.30
CA GLN A 342 6.75 -4.83 22.74
C GLN A 342 7.54 -6.05 23.26
N PRO A 343 8.86 -6.14 23.00
CA PRO A 343 9.69 -7.29 23.39
C PRO A 343 9.85 -7.46 24.92
N ASN A 344 9.61 -6.41 25.71
CA ASN A 344 9.80 -6.40 27.16
C ASN A 344 8.53 -6.71 27.97
N ALA A 345 7.38 -6.87 27.32
CA ALA A 345 6.15 -7.22 28.00
C ALA A 345 5.96 -8.73 27.92
N ILE A 346 6.31 -9.45 28.99
CA ILE A 346 5.79 -10.80 29.26
C ILE A 346 4.29 -10.65 29.50
N THR A 347 3.56 -10.34 28.43
CA THR A 347 2.11 -10.22 28.45
C THR A 347 1.58 -11.58 28.03
N SER A 348 0.84 -12.19 28.95
CA SER A 348 -0.16 -13.19 28.63
C SER A 348 -1.00 -12.67 27.46
N ASN A 349 -0.92 -13.30 26.29
CA ASN A 349 -1.69 -13.01 25.06
C ASN A 349 -1.01 -12.07 24.04
N THR A 350 -0.08 -12.63 23.26
CA THR A 350 0.55 -11.94 22.13
C THR A 350 0.22 -12.61 20.80
N TYR A 351 0.27 -11.85 19.71
CA TYR A 351 0.22 -12.40 18.36
C TYR A 351 1.45 -11.96 17.54
N THR A 352 1.90 -12.84 16.66
CA THR A 352 3.02 -12.58 15.75
C THR A 352 2.58 -12.86 14.32
N VAL A 353 2.77 -11.90 13.42
CA VAL A 353 2.39 -12.04 12.00
C VAL A 353 3.58 -12.56 11.21
N PHE A 354 3.37 -13.61 10.43
CA PHE A 354 4.34 -14.24 9.57
C PHE A 354 3.91 -14.16 8.11
N TYR A 355 4.88 -13.85 7.25
CA TYR A 355 4.69 -13.63 5.82
C TYR A 355 5.26 -14.80 5.03
N GLY A 356 4.46 -15.86 4.87
CA GLY A 356 4.90 -17.14 4.30
C GLY A 356 6.01 -17.83 5.13
N GLY A 357 6.39 -19.05 4.72
CA GLY A 357 7.53 -19.78 5.30
C GLY A 357 7.27 -20.47 6.65
N LEU A 358 6.10 -20.27 7.26
CA LEU A 358 5.61 -21.12 8.36
C LEU A 358 4.91 -22.38 7.89
N GLU A 359 4.55 -22.44 6.61
CA GLU A 359 4.14 -23.69 6.00
C GLU A 359 5.33 -24.65 6.06
N ASN A 360 5.10 -25.81 6.67
CA ASN A 360 6.05 -26.91 6.53
C ASN A 360 6.21 -27.31 5.04
N TYR A 361 5.26 -26.98 4.16
CA TYR A 361 5.18 -27.48 2.80
C TYR A 361 4.69 -26.43 1.78
N ASP A 362 5.44 -26.18 0.72
CA ASP A 362 4.96 -25.44 -0.46
C ASP A 362 3.81 -26.24 -1.13
N SER A 363 2.78 -25.56 -1.62
CA SER A 363 1.64 -26.10 -2.39
C SER A 363 1.99 -27.25 -3.37
N ARG A 364 3.15 -27.17 -4.04
CA ARG A 364 3.64 -28.21 -4.97
C ARG A 364 4.22 -29.41 -4.23
N THR A 365 4.88 -29.17 -3.10
CA THR A 365 5.48 -30.16 -2.21
C THR A 365 4.43 -30.85 -1.34
N ALA A 366 3.34 -30.18 -0.97
CA ALA A 366 2.24 -30.74 -0.17
C ALA A 366 1.55 -31.91 -0.89
N LYS A 367 1.29 -31.77 -2.18
CA LYS A 367 0.76 -32.85 -3.03
C LYS A 367 1.72 -34.04 -3.11
N PHE A 368 3.01 -33.74 -3.26
CA PHE A 368 4.06 -34.77 -3.28
C PHE A 368 4.16 -35.50 -1.92
N PHE A 369 4.11 -34.78 -0.81
CA PHE A 369 4.12 -35.34 0.54
C PHE A 369 2.88 -36.16 0.86
N LEU A 370 1.68 -35.70 0.49
CA LEU A 370 0.46 -36.50 0.67
C LEU A 370 0.54 -37.81 -0.10
N LYS A 371 1.09 -37.79 -1.32
CA LYS A 371 1.37 -39.01 -2.08
C LYS A 371 2.44 -39.89 -1.43
N LYS A 372 3.47 -39.29 -0.84
CA LYS A 372 4.49 -40.00 -0.05
C LYS A 372 3.88 -40.67 1.18
N LEU A 373 3.06 -39.95 1.95
CA LEU A 373 2.36 -40.47 3.13
C LEU A 373 1.40 -41.59 2.75
N ALA A 374 0.64 -41.42 1.67
CA ALA A 374 -0.23 -42.45 1.12
C ALA A 374 0.55 -43.70 0.71
N ARG A 375 1.72 -43.52 0.07
CA ARG A 375 2.60 -44.62 -0.35
C ARG A 375 3.23 -45.33 0.84
N ALA A 376 3.77 -44.58 1.80
CA ALA A 376 4.34 -45.10 3.03
C ALA A 376 3.29 -45.86 3.85
N LEU A 377 2.10 -45.29 4.03
CA LEU A 377 0.98 -46.00 4.65
C LEU A 377 0.64 -47.29 3.90
N ARG A 378 0.61 -47.28 2.57
CA ARG A 378 0.38 -48.51 1.78
C ARG A 378 1.50 -49.54 1.96
N GLU A 379 2.76 -49.12 2.00
CA GLU A 379 3.92 -49.99 2.21
C GLU A 379 3.93 -50.57 3.65
N ASP A 380 3.69 -49.75 4.66
CA ASP A 380 3.60 -50.18 6.06
C ASP A 380 2.39 -51.09 6.30
N ILE A 381 1.23 -50.80 5.67
CA ILE A 381 0.02 -51.65 5.75
C ILE A 381 0.23 -53.01 5.08
N SER A 382 1.04 -53.09 4.02
CA SER A 382 1.44 -54.38 3.46
C SER A 382 2.30 -55.21 4.42
N SER A 383 3.00 -54.57 5.37
CA SER A 383 3.67 -55.27 6.48
C SER A 383 2.70 -55.69 7.59
N PHE A 384 1.55 -55.00 7.70
CA PHE A 384 0.48 -55.31 8.67
C PHE A 384 -0.55 -56.33 8.17
N SER A 385 -0.43 -56.87 6.95
CA SER A 385 -1.35 -57.89 6.41
C SER A 385 -1.37 -59.21 7.19
N ASN A 386 -0.46 -59.38 8.17
CA ASN A 386 -0.49 -60.47 9.13
C ASN A 386 -1.55 -60.30 10.23
N ILE A 387 -2.21 -59.14 10.32
CA ILE A 387 -3.26 -58.84 11.29
C ILE A 387 -4.57 -58.54 10.52
N ASN A 388 -5.41 -59.57 10.33
CA ASN A 388 -6.78 -59.51 9.79
C ASN A 388 -6.97 -58.68 8.49
N ALA A 389 -6.70 -59.32 7.34
CA ALA A 389 -6.78 -58.76 6.00
C ALA A 389 -8.11 -58.04 5.65
N ASP A 390 -9.27 -58.58 6.07
CA ASP A 390 -10.58 -58.05 5.63
C ASP A 390 -10.96 -56.68 6.22
N TYR A 391 -10.56 -56.40 7.46
CA TYR A 391 -10.86 -55.10 8.10
C TYR A 391 -9.94 -53.98 7.59
N ILE A 392 -8.70 -54.35 7.27
CA ILE A 392 -7.69 -53.44 6.75
C ILE A 392 -8.02 -53.04 5.30
N ASP A 393 -8.50 -53.95 4.46
CA ASP A 393 -8.85 -53.62 3.08
C ASP A 393 -10.03 -52.64 2.97
N ALA A 394 -11.07 -52.81 3.79
CA ALA A 394 -12.23 -51.91 3.82
C ALA A 394 -11.91 -50.52 4.41
N THR A 395 -10.96 -50.44 5.34
CA THR A 395 -10.46 -49.14 5.82
C THR A 395 -9.52 -48.50 4.81
N MET A 396 -8.78 -49.30 4.04
CA MET A 396 -7.86 -48.82 3.01
C MET A 396 -8.57 -48.24 1.79
N THR A 397 -9.71 -48.81 1.36
CA THR A 397 -10.53 -48.20 0.31
C THR A 397 -11.06 -46.84 0.74
N LYS A 398 -11.57 -46.72 1.98
CA LYS A 398 -12.01 -45.44 2.55
C LYS A 398 -10.89 -44.41 2.66
N ILE A 399 -9.71 -44.81 3.14
CA ILE A 399 -8.56 -43.90 3.22
C ILE A 399 -8.14 -43.42 1.82
N ASN A 400 -8.12 -44.29 0.81
CA ASN A 400 -7.81 -43.88 -0.56
C ASN A 400 -8.88 -42.95 -1.16
N GLU A 401 -10.17 -43.21 -0.90
CA GLU A 401 -11.26 -42.31 -1.30
C GLU A 401 -11.13 -40.93 -0.64
N GLU A 402 -10.83 -40.89 0.66
CA GLU A 402 -10.58 -39.63 1.38
C GLU A 402 -9.32 -38.92 0.90
N ILE A 403 -8.23 -39.63 0.61
CA ILE A 403 -7.01 -39.02 0.06
C ILE A 403 -7.29 -38.43 -1.33
N ASN A 404 -8.04 -39.12 -2.19
CA ASN A 404 -8.41 -38.60 -3.51
C ASN A 404 -9.37 -37.40 -3.40
N SER A 405 -10.30 -37.43 -2.44
CA SER A 405 -11.16 -36.30 -2.08
C SER A 405 -10.33 -35.10 -1.62
N ILE A 406 -9.34 -35.32 -0.76
CA ILE A 406 -8.38 -34.29 -0.32
C ILE A 406 -7.57 -33.76 -1.52
N GLU A 407 -7.03 -34.62 -2.39
CA GLU A 407 -6.26 -34.21 -3.57
C GLU A 407 -7.10 -33.37 -4.55
N SER A 408 -8.37 -33.73 -4.76
CA SER A 408 -9.32 -32.97 -5.60
C SER A 408 -9.74 -31.63 -4.98
N LYS A 409 -9.93 -31.58 -3.65
CA LYS A 409 -10.23 -30.34 -2.91
C LYS A 409 -9.03 -29.40 -2.84
N ILE A 410 -7.83 -29.95 -2.66
CA ILE A 410 -6.57 -29.19 -2.72
C ILE A 410 -6.39 -28.65 -4.14
N SER A 411 -6.45 -29.49 -5.18
CA SER A 411 -6.26 -28.98 -6.56
C SER A 411 -7.28 -27.92 -6.98
N SER A 412 -8.55 -28.05 -6.59
CA SER A 412 -9.59 -27.05 -6.88
C SER A 412 -9.43 -25.76 -6.06
N SER A 413 -9.09 -25.86 -4.77
CA SER A 413 -8.87 -24.69 -3.91
C SER A 413 -7.62 -23.91 -4.34
N TYR A 414 -6.54 -24.58 -4.71
CA TYR A 414 -5.26 -23.94 -5.04
C TYR A 414 -5.25 -23.29 -6.43
N SER A 415 -6.16 -23.66 -7.33
CA SER A 415 -6.33 -22.96 -8.61
C SER A 415 -6.85 -21.51 -8.42
N GLN A 416 -7.33 -21.17 -7.21
CA GLN A 416 -7.96 -19.89 -6.89
C GLN A 416 -7.27 -19.11 -5.77
N VAL A 417 -6.20 -19.64 -5.16
CA VAL A 417 -5.50 -19.04 -4.02
C VAL A 417 -4.37 -18.14 -4.53
N ASN A 418 -4.35 -16.89 -4.07
CA ASN A 418 -3.21 -15.99 -4.28
C ASN A 418 -1.96 -16.60 -3.62
N GLU A 419 -0.79 -16.40 -4.22
CA GLU A 419 0.52 -16.87 -3.70
C GLU A 419 0.92 -16.28 -2.32
N GLU A 420 0.07 -15.44 -1.72
CA GLU A 420 0.30 -14.79 -0.42
C GLU A 420 -0.47 -15.48 0.70
N GLU A 421 0.23 -16.32 1.47
CA GLU A 421 -0.31 -16.89 2.70
C GLU A 421 0.33 -16.16 3.90
N VAL A 422 -0.46 -15.27 4.52
CA VAL A 422 -0.08 -14.56 5.74
C VAL A 422 -0.76 -15.22 6.93
N TYR A 423 0.02 -15.48 7.97
CA TYR A 423 -0.44 -16.18 9.17
C TYR A 423 -0.21 -15.34 10.42
N ALA A 424 -1.17 -15.29 11.33
CA ALA A 424 -0.91 -14.84 12.70
C ALA A 424 -0.74 -16.07 13.61
N LEU A 425 0.43 -16.18 14.24
CA LEU A 425 0.68 -17.13 15.30
C LEU A 425 0.25 -16.50 16.63
N ILE A 426 -0.67 -17.17 17.31
CA ILE A 426 -1.27 -16.67 18.54
C ILE A 426 -0.65 -17.40 19.74
N HIS A 427 -0.10 -16.63 20.67
CA HIS A 427 0.50 -17.09 21.92
C HIS A 427 -0.41 -16.70 23.08
N GLU A 428 -1.15 -17.68 23.58
CA GLU A 428 -2.05 -17.54 24.73
C GLU A 428 -1.51 -18.24 25.96
N THR A 429 -1.71 -17.63 27.12
CA THR A 429 -1.52 -18.33 28.41
C THR A 429 -2.73 -19.21 28.74
N ASP A 430 -3.94 -18.70 28.53
CA ASP A 430 -5.20 -19.43 28.70
C ASP A 430 -5.79 -19.71 27.33
N LYS A 431 -5.95 -21.00 26.99
CA LYS A 431 -6.51 -21.44 25.70
C LYS A 431 -7.93 -20.93 25.53
N SER A 432 -8.12 -19.95 24.66
CA SER A 432 -9.41 -19.43 24.25
C SER A 432 -10.06 -20.38 23.23
N LYS A 433 -11.39 -20.42 23.16
CA LYS A 433 -12.09 -21.25 22.17
C LYS A 433 -12.20 -20.52 20.84
N ILE A 434 -12.59 -19.25 20.92
CA ILE A 434 -12.89 -18.41 19.77
C ILE A 434 -12.04 -17.15 19.81
N LEU A 435 -11.45 -16.83 18.67
CA LEU A 435 -10.69 -15.60 18.46
C LEU A 435 -11.31 -14.82 17.32
N TYR A 436 -11.44 -13.52 17.50
CA TYR A 436 -11.91 -12.60 16.49
C TYR A 436 -10.70 -11.80 16.01
N CYS A 437 -10.50 -11.80 14.69
CA CYS A 437 -9.45 -11.03 14.06
C CYS A 437 -10.04 -10.08 13.02
N SER A 438 -9.66 -8.81 13.15
CA SER A 438 -9.91 -7.75 12.19
C SER A 438 -8.60 -7.36 11.54
N TYR A 439 -8.52 -7.46 10.21
CA TYR A 439 -7.31 -7.13 9.45
C TYR A 439 -7.66 -6.40 8.15
N TRP A 440 -6.70 -5.59 7.69
CA TRP A 440 -6.81 -4.80 6.48
C TRP A 440 -6.22 -5.55 5.28
N THR A 441 -6.92 -5.48 4.16
CA THR A 441 -6.40 -5.93 2.85
C THR A 441 -6.42 -4.80 1.83
N SER A 442 -5.54 -4.86 0.83
CA SER A 442 -5.40 -3.83 -0.21
C SER A 442 -5.25 -4.46 -1.59
N ASN A 443 -5.90 -3.89 -2.61
CA ASN A 443 -5.72 -4.27 -4.01
C ASN A 443 -4.36 -3.82 -4.57
N GLY A 444 -3.61 -2.97 -3.84
CA GLY A 444 -2.24 -2.57 -4.19
C GLY A 444 -2.15 -1.92 -5.58
N LYS A 445 -1.35 -2.50 -6.49
CA LYS A 445 -1.07 -1.93 -7.82
C LYS A 445 -2.31 -1.77 -8.70
N VAL A 446 -3.32 -2.62 -8.53
CA VAL A 446 -4.54 -2.57 -9.35
C VAL A 446 -5.34 -1.30 -9.07
N ALA A 447 -5.32 -0.83 -7.81
CA ALA A 447 -6.06 0.36 -7.41
C ALA A 447 -5.39 1.68 -7.85
N ASN A 448 -4.34 1.63 -8.69
CA ASN A 448 -3.71 2.82 -9.26
C ASN A 448 -4.36 3.24 -10.59
N ASN A 449 -4.14 4.50 -10.97
CA ASN A 449 -4.62 5.11 -12.22
C ASN A 449 -6.15 5.14 -12.36
N LEU A 450 -6.88 5.12 -11.24
CA LEU A 450 -8.30 5.45 -11.25
C LEU A 450 -8.44 6.94 -11.57
N LYS A 451 -9.32 7.26 -12.51
CA LYS A 451 -9.41 8.61 -13.06
C LYS A 451 -10.03 9.58 -12.05
N LYS A 452 -9.55 10.83 -12.04
CA LYS A 452 -10.23 11.97 -11.43
C LYS A 452 -11.68 12.03 -11.94
N GLY A 453 -12.63 12.25 -11.04
CA GLY A 453 -14.06 12.25 -11.35
C GLY A 453 -14.76 10.90 -11.19
N THR A 454 -14.05 9.82 -10.84
CA THR A 454 -14.70 8.52 -10.60
C THR A 454 -15.55 8.59 -9.32
N VAL A 455 -16.80 8.15 -9.41
CA VAL A 455 -17.76 8.13 -8.30
C VAL A 455 -17.55 6.88 -7.45
N LEU A 456 -17.50 7.07 -6.14
CA LEU A 456 -17.36 6.04 -5.12
C LEU A 456 -18.72 5.77 -4.48
N LYS A 457 -19.17 4.51 -4.50
CA LYS A 457 -20.44 4.14 -3.86
C LYS A 457 -20.21 3.83 -2.40
N GLN A 458 -21.06 4.35 -1.54
CA GLN A 458 -20.98 4.12 -0.11
C GLN A 458 -21.71 2.85 0.28
N THR A 459 -21.15 2.10 1.25
CA THR A 459 -21.76 0.83 1.68
C THR A 459 -22.76 1.01 2.82
N VAL A 460 -22.53 1.95 3.76
CA VAL A 460 -23.24 1.95 5.06
C VAL A 460 -23.82 3.32 5.49
N LEU A 461 -23.43 4.45 4.89
CA LEU A 461 -23.85 5.78 5.39
C LEU A 461 -25.07 6.35 4.65
N SER A 462 -26.20 6.53 5.35
CA SER A 462 -27.39 7.23 4.81
C SER A 462 -27.32 8.75 4.94
N GLU A 463 -26.34 9.28 5.68
CA GLU A 463 -26.23 10.69 6.07
C GLU A 463 -25.48 11.56 5.05
N LEU A 464 -24.80 10.93 4.09
CA LEU A 464 -24.12 11.59 2.99
C LEU A 464 -25.00 11.62 1.74
N VAL A 465 -24.77 12.61 0.88
CA VAL A 465 -25.54 12.74 -0.37
C VAL A 465 -25.18 11.59 -1.29
N GLN A 466 -26.18 10.92 -1.86
CA GLN A 466 -25.99 9.80 -2.78
C GLN A 466 -25.15 10.22 -3.99
N ASP A 467 -24.19 9.36 -4.39
CA ASP A 467 -23.26 9.58 -5.50
C ASP A 467 -22.44 10.89 -5.42
N SER A 468 -22.34 11.51 -4.23
CA SER A 468 -21.55 12.74 -4.03
C SER A 468 -20.06 12.50 -3.80
N THR A 469 -19.66 11.26 -3.49
CA THR A 469 -18.25 10.94 -3.22
C THR A 469 -17.49 10.74 -4.53
N VAL A 470 -16.53 11.62 -4.81
CA VAL A 470 -15.80 11.64 -6.09
C VAL A 470 -14.30 11.78 -5.85
N PHE A 471 -13.50 11.12 -6.69
CA PHE A 471 -12.04 11.31 -6.71
C PHE A 471 -11.66 12.68 -7.28
N GLU A 472 -10.91 13.45 -6.51
CA GLU A 472 -10.34 14.73 -6.93
C GLU A 472 -8.95 14.59 -7.56
N THR A 473 -8.23 13.54 -7.20
CA THR A 473 -6.95 13.19 -7.79
C THR A 473 -6.98 11.76 -8.33
N THR A 474 -6.09 11.47 -9.29
CA THR A 474 -5.91 10.10 -9.77
C THR A 474 -5.27 9.24 -8.69
N SER A 475 -5.74 8.01 -8.50
CA SER A 475 -5.19 7.12 -7.49
C SER A 475 -3.75 6.68 -7.82
N LEU A 476 -2.88 6.71 -6.81
CA LEU A 476 -1.45 6.46 -6.95
C LEU A 476 -0.85 5.84 -5.69
N GLY A 477 0.38 5.35 -5.79
CA GLY A 477 1.16 4.82 -4.65
C GLY A 477 0.92 3.34 -4.29
N GLY A 478 -0.02 2.65 -4.93
CA GLY A 478 -0.24 1.23 -4.73
C GLY A 478 0.93 0.40 -5.24
N ILE A 479 1.60 -0.34 -4.35
CA ILE A 479 2.76 -1.16 -4.70
C ILE A 479 2.58 -2.55 -4.09
N TYR A 480 2.68 -3.56 -4.93
CA TYR A 480 2.85 -4.94 -4.51
C TYR A 480 4.35 -5.19 -4.25
N ARG A 481 4.71 -5.81 -3.12
CA ARG A 481 6.12 -5.99 -2.70
C ARG A 481 6.57 -7.44 -2.55
N ASN A 482 5.73 -8.41 -2.89
CA ASN A 482 5.89 -9.79 -2.40
C ASN A 482 6.38 -10.80 -3.46
N ASN A 483 6.75 -10.36 -4.67
CA ASN A 483 7.38 -11.24 -5.63
C ASN A 483 8.78 -11.68 -5.11
N LYS A 484 9.23 -12.91 -5.35
CA LYS A 484 10.53 -13.44 -4.89
C LYS A 484 11.71 -12.51 -5.23
N VAL A 485 11.67 -11.87 -6.40
CA VAL A 485 12.68 -10.89 -6.83
C VAL A 485 12.60 -9.60 -6.01
N GLU A 486 11.39 -9.12 -5.70
CA GLU A 486 11.19 -7.92 -4.88
C GLU A 486 11.55 -8.15 -3.42
N LYS A 487 11.21 -9.32 -2.85
CA LYS A 487 11.69 -9.73 -1.52
C LYS A 487 13.21 -9.63 -1.45
N LEU A 488 13.91 -10.15 -2.45
CA LEU A 488 15.38 -10.10 -2.48
C LEU A 488 15.91 -8.66 -2.56
N ILE A 489 15.26 -7.76 -3.31
CA ILE A 489 15.61 -6.34 -3.34
C ILE A 489 15.38 -5.68 -1.96
N ASN A 490 14.22 -5.93 -1.33
CA ASN A 490 13.89 -5.40 -0.02
C ASN A 490 14.86 -5.89 1.06
N LEU A 491 15.19 -7.19 1.05
CA LEU A 491 16.17 -7.78 1.96
C LEU A 491 17.55 -7.15 1.76
N ARG A 492 18.02 -7.01 0.51
CA ARG A 492 19.32 -6.36 0.22
C ARG A 492 19.37 -4.93 0.74
N TYR A 493 18.36 -4.13 0.43
CA TYR A 493 18.26 -2.77 0.98
C TYR A 493 18.25 -2.80 2.50
N GLY A 494 17.53 -3.75 3.09
CA GLY A 494 17.41 -3.83 4.52
C GLY A 494 18.65 -4.26 5.29
N PHE A 495 19.40 -5.20 4.73
CA PHE A 495 20.68 -5.64 5.29
C PHE A 495 21.77 -4.60 5.15
N LEU A 496 21.84 -3.93 3.99
CA LEU A 496 22.92 -3.01 3.65
C LEU A 496 22.69 -1.63 4.25
N SER A 497 21.48 -1.09 4.08
CA SER A 497 21.23 0.32 4.33
C SER A 497 20.68 0.58 5.74
N LYS A 498 19.81 -0.27 6.32
CA LYS A 498 19.17 0.00 7.65
C LYS A 498 18.80 1.49 7.86
N GLU A 499 18.24 2.12 6.81
CA GLU A 499 17.87 3.55 6.74
C GLU A 499 19.02 4.58 6.75
N ARG A 500 20.27 4.13 6.67
CA ARG A 500 21.48 4.97 6.61
C ARG A 500 22.33 4.63 5.39
N LEU A 501 22.63 5.64 4.57
CA LEU A 501 23.43 5.46 3.36
C LEU A 501 24.87 5.90 3.61
N VAL A 502 25.81 4.95 3.56
CA VAL A 502 27.24 5.19 3.80
C VAL A 502 28.09 4.79 2.59
N THR A 503 27.82 3.63 2.00
CA THR A 503 28.61 3.08 0.89
C THR A 503 27.95 3.30 -0.48
N LYS A 504 28.74 3.19 -1.56
CA LYS A 504 28.22 3.21 -2.95
C LYS A 504 27.20 2.09 -3.18
N GLN A 505 27.35 0.94 -2.52
CA GLN A 505 26.42 -0.18 -2.63
C GLN A 505 25.10 0.08 -1.91
N ASP A 506 25.11 0.84 -0.81
CA ASP A 506 23.89 1.25 -0.10
C ASP A 506 23.08 2.19 -0.97
N ILE A 507 23.73 3.19 -1.58
CA ILE A 507 23.09 4.13 -2.51
C ILE A 507 22.49 3.36 -3.70
N LYS A 508 23.24 2.41 -4.27
CA LYS A 508 22.72 1.56 -5.36
C LYS A 508 21.50 0.77 -4.91
N SER A 509 21.54 0.17 -3.74
CA SER A 509 20.43 -0.61 -3.19
C SER A 509 19.20 0.25 -2.89
N ALA A 510 19.40 1.47 -2.37
CA ALA A 510 18.34 2.45 -2.14
C ALA A 510 17.65 2.88 -3.45
N VAL A 511 18.44 3.17 -4.49
CA VAL A 511 17.90 3.53 -5.80
C VAL A 511 17.09 2.37 -6.40
N HIS A 512 17.59 1.13 -6.30
CA HIS A 512 16.83 -0.05 -6.74
C HIS A 512 15.56 -0.29 -5.90
N TYR A 513 15.59 0.03 -4.61
CA TYR A 513 14.41 -0.09 -3.74
C TYR A 513 13.31 0.93 -4.11
N HIS A 514 13.69 2.17 -4.41
CA HIS A 514 12.74 3.24 -4.77
C HIS A 514 12.23 3.12 -6.21
N LEU A 515 13.11 2.82 -7.17
CA LEU A 515 12.76 2.77 -8.59
C LEU A 515 12.36 1.37 -9.09
N ARG A 516 12.70 0.32 -8.34
CA ARG A 516 12.30 -1.07 -8.62
C ARG A 516 12.57 -1.46 -10.08
N ASN A 517 11.56 -2.01 -10.75
CA ASN A 517 11.61 -2.48 -12.13
C ASN A 517 11.75 -1.38 -13.18
N ILE A 518 11.76 -0.10 -12.80
CA ILE A 518 11.95 1.00 -13.76
C ILE A 518 13.44 1.13 -14.12
N THR A 519 14.34 0.71 -13.22
CA THR A 519 15.79 0.79 -13.43
C THR A 519 16.35 -0.36 -14.25
N LYS A 520 17.24 0.00 -15.19
CA LYS A 520 18.09 -0.93 -15.92
C LYS A 520 19.48 -0.95 -15.27
N GLU A 521 20.04 0.22 -15.00
CA GLU A 521 21.38 0.36 -14.40
C GLU A 521 21.49 1.63 -13.56
N VAL A 522 22.33 1.57 -12.51
CA VAL A 522 22.65 2.71 -11.65
C VAL A 522 24.17 2.82 -11.57
N LEU A 523 24.70 3.95 -12.04
CA LEU A 523 26.11 4.31 -12.02
C LEU A 523 26.33 5.44 -11.02
N ILE A 524 27.28 5.26 -10.10
CA ILE A 524 27.59 6.23 -9.05
C ILE A 524 29.02 6.70 -9.26
N THR A 525 29.18 7.99 -9.52
CA THR A 525 30.47 8.64 -9.74
C THR A 525 30.66 9.78 -8.76
N ASP A 526 31.92 10.05 -8.40
CA ASP A 526 32.25 11.21 -7.58
C ASP A 526 32.25 12.44 -8.50
N GLY A 527 31.38 13.39 -8.17
CA GLY A 527 31.08 14.58 -8.97
C GLY A 527 31.50 15.87 -8.29
N VAL A 528 31.29 16.96 -9.03
CA VAL A 528 31.70 18.30 -8.61
C VAL A 528 30.60 19.29 -8.97
N GLY A 529 29.95 19.86 -7.96
CA GLY A 529 28.89 20.86 -8.09
C GLY A 529 29.40 22.30 -7.96
N ILE A 530 28.77 23.23 -8.67
CA ILE A 530 29.05 24.67 -8.59
C ILE A 530 28.04 25.30 -7.63
N SER A 531 28.50 26.05 -6.62
CA SER A 531 27.59 26.70 -5.66
C SER A 531 27.02 28.00 -6.23
N ASN A 532 25.77 28.30 -5.90
CA ASN A 532 25.12 29.57 -6.21
C ASN A 532 25.59 30.70 -5.26
N GLU A 533 26.28 30.37 -4.15
CA GLU A 533 26.85 31.35 -3.23
C GLU A 533 28.19 31.89 -3.76
N ARG A 534 28.31 33.20 -4.00
CA ARG A 534 29.53 33.86 -4.53
C ARG A 534 30.82 33.56 -3.74
N LYS A 535 30.73 33.08 -2.49
CA LYS A 535 31.88 32.77 -1.61
C LYS A 535 32.27 31.28 -1.57
N LYS A 536 31.45 30.38 -2.12
CA LYS A 536 31.78 28.95 -2.26
C LYS A 536 31.88 28.67 -3.75
N GLY A 537 33.07 28.39 -4.26
CA GLY A 537 33.22 28.07 -5.70
C GLY A 537 32.62 26.69 -5.99
N VAL A 538 33.38 25.66 -5.63
CA VAL A 538 33.16 24.30 -6.06
C VAL A 538 33.00 23.37 -4.84
N PHE A 539 32.00 22.50 -4.84
CA PHE A 539 31.78 21.51 -3.79
C PHE A 539 31.71 20.09 -4.37
N ARG A 540 32.08 19.09 -3.58
CA ARG A 540 31.98 17.68 -4.00
C ARG A 540 30.51 17.26 -4.02
N THR A 541 30.10 16.55 -5.06
CA THR A 541 28.78 15.90 -5.17
C THR A 541 28.94 14.40 -5.36
N ILE A 542 27.91 13.65 -5.00
CA ILE A 542 27.79 12.26 -5.47
C ILE A 542 26.84 12.28 -6.66
N ASP A 543 27.36 11.94 -7.83
CA ASP A 543 26.60 11.93 -9.07
C ASP A 543 25.99 10.53 -9.26
N VAL A 544 24.66 10.46 -9.19
CA VAL A 544 23.90 9.22 -9.38
C VAL A 544 23.25 9.27 -10.76
N LYS A 545 23.78 8.48 -11.69
CA LYS A 545 23.23 8.30 -13.03
C LYS A 545 22.37 7.06 -13.06
N VAL A 546 21.09 7.24 -13.36
CA VAL A 546 20.11 6.16 -13.44
C VAL A 546 19.70 5.98 -14.89
N VAL A 547 19.84 4.77 -15.42
CA VAL A 547 19.36 4.40 -16.76
C VAL A 547 18.03 3.68 -16.60
N LEU A 548 16.96 4.22 -17.19
CA LEU A 548 15.64 3.61 -17.17
C LEU A 548 15.51 2.50 -18.21
N GLN A 549 14.58 1.58 -18.01
CA GLN A 549 14.23 0.59 -19.03
C GLN A 549 13.54 1.25 -20.24
N ASP A 550 13.75 0.70 -21.43
CA ASP A 550 13.33 1.28 -22.72
C ASP A 550 11.81 1.57 -22.79
N LYS A 551 10.98 0.80 -22.06
CA LYS A 551 9.53 1.01 -21.94
C LYS A 551 9.12 2.31 -21.23
N TYR A 552 9.98 2.81 -20.34
CA TYR A 552 9.70 4.00 -19.50
C TYR A 552 10.55 5.21 -19.90
N ALA A 553 11.47 5.05 -20.85
CA ALA A 553 12.39 6.10 -21.30
C ALA A 553 11.70 7.33 -21.93
N LEU A 554 10.46 7.18 -22.42
CA LEU A 554 9.70 8.20 -23.16
C LEU A 554 8.94 9.21 -22.26
N GLN A 555 8.84 8.99 -20.95
CA GLN A 555 8.10 9.88 -20.03
C GLN A 555 9.04 10.96 -19.43
N ILE A 556 9.38 11.97 -20.22
CA ILE A 556 10.38 13.01 -19.88
C ILE A 556 9.97 13.84 -18.63
N GLU A 557 8.71 14.22 -18.48
CA GLU A 557 8.21 15.00 -17.33
C GLU A 557 8.30 14.25 -15.99
N ASN A 558 8.21 12.91 -16.02
CA ASN A 558 8.38 12.10 -14.82
C ASN A 558 9.85 12.01 -14.38
N LYS A 559 10.81 12.16 -15.30
CA LYS A 559 12.25 12.03 -14.98
C LYS A 559 12.73 13.09 -14.00
N GLN A 560 12.31 14.36 -14.16
CA GLN A 560 12.71 15.43 -13.25
C GLN A 560 12.14 15.23 -11.84
N LYS A 561 10.87 14.80 -11.74
CA LYS A 561 10.21 14.53 -10.46
C LYS A 561 10.84 13.36 -9.71
N ILE A 562 11.11 12.28 -10.44
CA ILE A 562 11.79 11.11 -9.89
C ILE A 562 13.18 11.50 -9.41
N GLY A 563 13.89 12.36 -10.14
CA GLY A 563 15.21 12.86 -9.76
C GLY A 563 15.16 13.70 -8.48
N LEU A 564 14.20 14.61 -8.35
CA LEU A 564 14.05 15.45 -7.17
C LEU A 564 13.64 14.63 -5.95
N PHE A 565 12.67 13.72 -6.10
CA PHE A 565 12.24 12.80 -5.04
C PHE A 565 13.40 11.93 -4.55
N LEU A 566 14.17 11.33 -5.46
CA LEU A 566 15.33 10.53 -5.08
C LEU A 566 16.39 11.39 -4.39
N LYS A 567 16.60 12.63 -4.85
CA LYS A 567 17.58 13.52 -4.23
C LYS A 567 17.21 13.81 -2.79
N GLU A 568 15.97 14.24 -2.54
CA GLU A 568 15.50 14.50 -1.18
C GLU A 568 15.53 13.25 -0.30
N THR A 569 15.19 12.10 -0.86
CA THR A 569 15.17 10.84 -0.10
C THR A 569 16.58 10.38 0.25
N LEU A 570 17.52 10.43 -0.70
CA LEU A 570 18.91 10.08 -0.48
C LEU A 570 19.60 11.08 0.46
N GLU A 571 19.30 12.38 0.37
CA GLU A 571 19.83 13.41 1.28
C GLU A 571 19.33 13.22 2.72
N LYS A 572 18.05 12.86 2.91
CA LYS A 572 17.51 12.57 4.25
C LYS A 572 18.12 11.33 4.89
N GLN A 573 18.45 10.30 4.09
CA GLN A 573 18.98 9.03 4.57
C GLN A 573 20.52 8.98 4.60
N SER A 574 21.19 9.92 3.93
CA SER A 574 22.65 9.96 3.93
C SER A 574 23.18 10.56 5.21
N VAL A 575 24.20 9.90 5.77
CA VAL A 575 24.97 10.42 6.90
C VAL A 575 26.05 11.40 6.40
N MET A 576 26.31 11.43 5.08
CA MET A 576 27.30 12.30 4.49
C MET A 576 26.69 13.69 4.22
N ASN A 577 27.35 14.75 4.68
CA ASN A 577 27.02 16.14 4.31
C ASN A 577 27.37 16.48 2.84
N ILE A 578 27.43 15.47 1.97
CA ILE A 578 27.77 15.61 0.56
C ILE A 578 26.46 15.61 -0.24
N PRO A 579 26.15 16.70 -0.96
CA PRO A 579 24.92 16.79 -1.75
C PRO A 579 24.92 15.83 -2.93
N PHE A 580 23.72 15.38 -3.33
CA PHE A 580 23.54 14.46 -4.45
C PHE A 580 23.15 15.21 -5.72
N GLN A 581 23.70 14.80 -6.85
CA GLN A 581 23.26 15.22 -8.17
C GLN A 581 22.73 14.00 -8.93
N ILE A 582 21.45 14.03 -9.26
CA ILE A 582 20.78 12.88 -9.89
C ILE A 582 20.50 13.19 -11.35
N THR A 583 20.99 12.31 -12.23
CA THR A 583 20.71 12.37 -13.67
C THR A 583 19.97 11.10 -14.08
N ILE A 584 18.78 11.24 -14.65
CA ILE A 584 17.97 10.12 -15.11
C ILE A 584 17.94 10.12 -16.63
N ASN A 585 18.49 9.06 -17.23
CA ASN A 585 18.59 8.84 -18.67
C ASN A 585 17.52 7.87 -19.16
#